data_AF-A0A0K2GY67-F1
#
_entry.id   AF-A0A0K2GY67-F1
#
_cell.length_a   1.000
_cell.length_b   1.000
_cell.length_c   1.000
_cell.angle_alpha   90.00
_cell.angle_beta   90.00
_cell.angle_gamma   90.00
#
_symmetry.space_group_name_H-M   'P 1'
#
loop_
_entity.id
_entity.type
_entity.pdbx_description
1 polymer ?
#
loop_
_entity_poly.entity_id
_entity_poly.type
_entity_poly.pdbx_seq_one_letter_code
_entity_poly.pdbx_strand_id
1 'polypeptide(L)'
;MDTIHYGFGGINSAAEDIRSTSASIAELLGDLKSRIQPMVATWEGDSADSYQAAQREWDTAAEELNQILNTIAGAVSEGSDRMADINRRAAASWG
;
A
#
# COMPACT_ATOMS: atom_id res chain seq x y z
N MET A 1 -22.03 18.80 -13.29
CA MET A 1 -21.14 18.64 -12.13
C MET A 1 -20.97 17.14 -11.90
N ASP A 2 -20.00 16.50 -12.56
CA ASP A 2 -19.86 15.03 -12.55
C ASP A 2 -18.40 14.57 -12.32
N THR A 3 -17.49 15.53 -12.13
CA THR A 3 -16.04 15.29 -12.20
C THR A 3 -15.46 14.71 -10.92
N ILE A 4 -16.05 15.02 -9.76
CA ILE A 4 -15.54 14.57 -8.45
C ILE A 4 -15.83 13.07 -8.24
N HIS A 5 -16.97 12.57 -8.74
CA HIS A 5 -17.41 11.19 -8.52
C HIS A 5 -16.56 10.16 -9.27
N TYR A 6 -16.20 10.45 -10.53
CA TYR A 6 -15.34 9.58 -11.35
C TYR A 6 -13.90 9.51 -10.84
N GLY A 7 -13.35 10.65 -10.40
CA GLY A 7 -12.00 10.70 -9.82
C GLY A 7 -11.88 9.86 -8.55
N PHE A 8 -12.91 9.85 -7.71
CA PHE A 8 -12.88 9.15 -6.42
C PHE A 8 -13.00 7.62 -6.55
N GLY A 9 -13.87 7.14 -7.45
CA GLY A 9 -13.99 5.70 -7.73
C GLY A 9 -12.69 5.09 -8.27
N GLY A 10 -12.00 5.82 -9.16
CA GLY A 10 -10.69 5.39 -9.68
C GLY A 10 -9.60 5.32 -8.60
N ILE A 11 -9.60 6.26 -7.65
CA ILE A 11 -8.62 6.27 -6.54
C ILE A 11 -8.86 5.08 -5.59
N ASN A 12 -10.12 4.75 -5.27
CA ASN A 12 -10.39 3.61 -4.39
C ASN A 12 -9.96 2.28 -5.04
N SER A 13 -10.26 2.07 -6.31
CA SER A 13 -9.83 0.87 -7.04
C SER A 13 -8.30 0.76 -7.08
N ALA A 14 -7.61 1.86 -7.40
CA ALA A 14 -6.15 1.88 -7.39
C ALA A 14 -5.56 1.59 -6.00
N ALA A 15 -6.19 2.09 -4.93
CA ALA A 15 -5.78 1.80 -3.55
C ALA A 15 -5.92 0.31 -3.20
N GLU A 16 -7.03 -0.32 -3.61
CA GLU A 16 -7.27 -1.75 -3.43
C GLU A 16 -6.25 -2.60 -4.21
N ASP A 17 -5.97 -2.24 -5.47
CA ASP A 17 -4.98 -2.92 -6.31
C ASP A 17 -3.57 -2.85 -5.71
N ILE A 18 -3.17 -1.66 -5.22
CA ILE A 18 -1.88 -1.47 -4.56
C ILE A 18 -1.82 -2.27 -3.25
N ARG A 19 -2.91 -2.35 -2.46
CA ARG A 19 -2.96 -3.17 -1.23
C ARG A 19 -2.78 -4.65 -1.54
N SER A 20 -3.50 -5.16 -2.53
CA SER A 20 -3.40 -6.54 -2.99
C SER A 20 -1.98 -6.87 -3.47
N THR A 21 -1.39 -5.97 -4.25
CA THR A 21 -0.01 -6.10 -4.73
C THR A 21 0.99 -6.09 -3.58
N SER A 22 0.85 -5.18 -2.60
CA SER A 22 1.69 -5.12 -1.40
C SER A 22 1.64 -6.40 -0.59
N ALA A 23 0.44 -6.93 -0.35
CA ALA A 23 0.26 -8.20 0.36
C ALA A 23 0.93 -9.37 -0.38
N SER A 24 0.80 -9.42 -1.71
CA SER A 24 1.44 -10.43 -2.56
C SER A 24 2.97 -10.34 -2.49
N ILE A 25 3.53 -9.11 -2.51
CA ILE A 25 4.98 -8.88 -2.35
C ILE A 25 5.45 -9.36 -0.98
N ALA A 26 4.73 -9.02 0.09
CA ALA A 26 5.08 -9.44 1.45
C ALA A 26 5.08 -10.98 1.60
N GLU A 27 4.10 -11.66 1.00
CA GLU A 27 4.04 -13.12 0.97
C GLU A 27 5.23 -13.73 0.22
N LEU A 28 5.52 -13.24 -0.99
CA LEU A 28 6.66 -13.69 -1.80
C LEU A 28 7.99 -13.49 -1.08
N LEU A 29 8.17 -12.37 -0.39
CA LEU A 29 9.37 -12.08 0.42
C LEU A 29 9.47 -13.00 1.64
N GLY A 30 8.35 -13.27 2.32
CA GLY A 30 8.29 -14.21 3.44
C GLY A 30 8.68 -15.63 3.00
N ASP A 31 8.12 -16.08 1.88
CA ASP A 31 8.44 -17.36 1.26
C ASP A 31 9.91 -17.46 0.87
N LEU A 32 10.43 -16.41 0.23
CA LEU A 32 11.83 -16.32 -0.16
C LEU A 32 12.73 -16.40 1.09
N LYS A 33 12.44 -15.61 2.12
CA LYS A 33 13.21 -15.61 3.37
C LYS A 33 13.23 -16.98 4.04
N SER A 34 12.08 -17.66 4.10
CA SER A 34 11.96 -19.02 4.65
C SER A 34 12.82 -20.03 3.89
N ARG A 35 12.83 -19.96 2.55
CA ARG A 35 13.63 -20.85 1.70
C ARG A 35 15.14 -20.61 1.83
N ILE A 36 15.56 -19.36 1.98
CA ILE A 36 16.99 -19.01 2.04
C ILE A 36 17.55 -19.20 3.46
N GLN A 37 16.75 -19.07 4.52
CA GLN A 37 17.17 -19.23 5.93
C GLN A 37 18.18 -20.37 6.20
N PRO A 38 17.97 -21.62 5.77
CA PRO A 38 18.93 -22.71 5.99
C PRO A 38 20.27 -22.51 5.25
N MET A 39 20.27 -21.80 4.12
CA MET A 39 21.48 -21.48 3.34
C MET A 39 22.25 -20.31 3.96
N VAL A 40 21.55 -19.32 4.54
CA VAL A 40 22.18 -18.20 5.25
C VAL A 40 23.08 -18.70 6.39
N ALA A 41 22.68 -19.76 7.08
CA ALA A 41 23.49 -20.37 8.15
C ALA A 41 24.83 -20.97 7.65
N THR A 42 24.97 -21.19 6.34
CA THR A 42 26.17 -21.75 5.70
C THR A 42 27.00 -20.70 4.95
N TRP A 43 26.50 -19.47 4.82
CA TRP A 43 27.20 -18.39 4.12
C TRP A 43 28.16 -17.69 5.09
N GLU A 44 29.46 -17.72 4.77
CA GLU A 44 30.49 -16.93 5.45
C GLU A 44 30.93 -15.74 4.58
N GLY A 45 31.21 -14.59 5.20
CA GLY A 45 31.77 -13.41 4.53
C GLY A 45 30.81 -12.69 3.57
N ASP A 46 31.32 -12.32 2.38
CA ASP A 46 30.72 -11.40 1.39
C ASP A 46 29.29 -11.77 0.91
N SER A 47 28.94 -13.06 0.95
CA SER A 47 27.61 -13.54 0.56
C SER A 47 26.55 -13.23 1.62
N ALA A 48 26.92 -13.21 2.91
CA ALA A 48 26.03 -12.83 3.99
C ALA A 48 25.72 -11.32 3.93
N ASP A 49 26.72 -10.50 3.62
CA ASP A 49 26.56 -9.05 3.49
C ASP A 49 25.66 -8.67 2.31
N SER A 50 25.86 -9.31 1.15
CA SER A 50 25.02 -9.11 -0.04
C SER A 50 23.56 -9.50 0.22
N TYR A 51 23.32 -10.60 0.93
CA TYR A 51 21.97 -11.01 1.33
C TYR A 51 21.32 -10.00 2.28
N GLN A 52 22.05 -9.57 3.31
CA GLN A 52 21.52 -8.58 4.25
C GLN A 52 21.21 -7.24 3.57
N ALA A 53 21.97 -6.86 2.54
CA ALA A 53 21.69 -5.67 1.74
C ALA A 53 20.38 -5.84 0.94
N ALA A 54 20.23 -6.95 0.21
CA ALA A 54 18.99 -7.27 -0.50
C ALA A 54 17.79 -7.36 0.46
N GLN A 55 18.00 -7.90 1.66
CA GLN A 55 16.97 -7.96 2.69
C GLN A 55 16.51 -6.57 3.12
N ARG A 56 17.45 -5.68 3.41
CA ARG A 56 17.14 -4.30 3.79
C ARG A 56 16.43 -3.54 2.67
N GLU A 57 16.83 -3.75 1.43
CA GLU A 57 16.21 -3.10 0.26
C GLU A 57 14.74 -3.49 0.14
N TRP A 58 14.42 -4.80 0.18
CA TRP A 58 13.02 -5.22 0.06
C TRP A 58 12.18 -4.83 1.29
N ASP A 59 12.77 -4.83 2.49
CA ASP A 59 12.06 -4.49 3.74
C ASP A 59 11.68 -2.99 3.69
N THR A 60 12.61 -2.15 3.20
CA THR A 60 12.39 -0.71 2.99
C THR A 60 11.31 -0.46 1.94
N ALA A 61 11.39 -1.14 0.79
CA ALA A 61 10.40 -0.98 -0.29
C ALA A 61 8.98 -1.36 0.16
N ALA A 62 8.85 -2.42 0.97
CA ALA A 62 7.57 -2.82 1.55
C ALA A 62 7.03 -1.77 2.54
N GLU A 63 7.90 -1.16 3.34
CA GLU A 63 7.53 -0.11 4.28
C GLU A 63 7.06 1.17 3.56
N GLU A 64 7.78 1.60 2.52
CA GLU A 64 7.40 2.73 1.67
C GLU A 64 6.05 2.51 1.00
N LEU A 65 5.81 1.30 0.47
CA LEU A 65 4.53 0.94 -0.14
C LEU A 65 3.37 1.04 0.86
N ASN A 66 3.58 0.56 2.09
CA ASN A 66 2.59 0.68 3.16
C ASN A 66 2.32 2.15 3.53
N GLN A 67 3.34 3.01 3.54
CA GLN A 67 3.16 4.45 3.80
C GLN A 67 2.34 5.13 2.70
N ILE A 68 2.63 4.82 1.43
CA ILE A 68 1.86 5.33 0.28
C ILE A 68 0.39 4.89 0.39
N LEU A 69 0.16 3.61 0.71
CA LEU A 69 -1.18 3.07 0.90
C LEU A 69 -1.97 3.77 2.01
N ASN A 70 -1.34 4.02 3.15
CA ASN A 70 -1.96 4.75 4.25
C ASN A 70 -2.28 6.20 3.86
N THR A 71 -1.40 6.84 3.10
CA THR A 71 -1.61 8.19 2.58
C THR A 71 -2.81 8.25 1.64
N ILE A 72 -2.88 7.31 0.68
CA ILE A 72 -4.01 7.22 -0.25
C ILE A 72 -5.31 6.95 0.52
N ALA A 73 -5.31 6.00 1.46
CA ALA A 73 -6.48 5.67 2.27
C ALA A 73 -6.99 6.89 3.07
N GLY A 74 -6.10 7.69 3.65
CA GLY A 74 -6.45 8.94 4.32
C GLY A 74 -7.09 9.94 3.37
N ALA A 75 -6.47 10.19 2.22
CA ALA A 75 -6.99 11.11 1.20
C ALA A 75 -8.38 10.69 0.66
N VAL A 76 -8.58 9.39 0.48
CA VAL A 76 -9.89 8.80 0.16
C VAL A 76 -10.88 9.10 1.28
N SER A 77 -10.62 8.68 2.52
CA SER A 77 -11.54 8.89 3.64
C SER A 77 -11.98 10.36 3.77
N GLU A 78 -11.03 11.29 3.71
CA GLU A 78 -11.34 12.71 3.78
C GLU A 78 -12.21 13.19 2.61
N GLY A 79 -11.99 12.68 1.40
CA GLY A 79 -12.80 13.00 0.23
C GLY A 79 -14.23 12.49 0.35
N SER A 80 -14.41 11.26 0.86
CA SER A 80 -15.73 10.69 1.17
C SER A 80 -16.48 11.56 2.18
N ASP A 81 -15.82 11.97 3.27
CA ASP A 81 -16.44 12.78 4.32
C ASP A 81 -16.88 14.15 3.80
N ARG A 82 -16.02 14.81 3.00
CA ARG A 82 -16.36 16.08 2.33
C ARG A 82 -17.56 15.92 1.39
N MET A 83 -17.61 14.85 0.61
CA MET A 83 -18.70 14.58 -0.33
C MET A 83 -20.02 14.33 0.41
N ALA A 84 -19.99 13.53 1.48
CA ALA A 84 -21.15 13.25 2.31
C ALA A 84 -21.71 14.53 2.95
N ASP A 85 -20.84 15.42 3.42
CA ASP A 85 -21.24 16.72 3.97
C ASP A 85 -21.85 17.65 2.90
N ILE A 86 -21.23 17.75 1.71
CA ILE A 86 -21.79 18.51 0.58
C ILE A 86 -23.17 17.97 0.21
N ASN A 87 -23.33 16.66 0.09
CA ASN A 87 -24.60 16.04 -0.27
C ASN A 87 -25.67 16.28 0.80
N ARG A 88 -25.30 16.24 2.09
CA ARG A 88 -26.21 16.56 3.20
C ARG A 88 -26.69 18.00 3.16
N ARG A 89 -25.78 18.95 2.93
CA ARG A 89 -26.12 20.38 2.80
C ARG A 89 -26.97 20.66 1.58
N ALA A 90 -26.65 20.03 0.45
CA ALA A 90 -27.45 20.10 -0.76
C ALA A 90 -28.86 19.54 -0.49
N ALA A 91 -29.01 18.36 0.08
CA ALA A 91 -30.34 17.81 0.41
C ALA A 91 -31.16 18.73 1.34
N ALA A 92 -30.52 19.38 2.32
CA ALA A 92 -31.17 20.32 3.22
C ALA A 92 -31.61 21.63 2.54
N SER A 93 -30.98 22.04 1.42
CA SER A 93 -31.35 23.26 0.71
C SER A 93 -32.53 23.09 -0.27
N TRP A 94 -33.02 21.86 -0.45
CA TRP A 94 -34.15 21.53 -1.33
C TRP A 94 -35.43 21.20 -0.54
N GLY A 95 -35.37 21.27 0.80
CA GLY A 95 -36.50 21.12 1.72
C GLY A 95 -37.09 22.43 2.17
#